data_AF-A0A3M1CRW7-F1
#
_entry.id   AF-A0A3M1CRW7-F1
#
_cell.length_a   1.000
_cell.length_b   1.000
_cell.length_c   1.000
_cell.angle_alpha   90.00
_cell.angle_beta   90.00
_cell.angle_gamma   90.00
#
_symmetry.space_group_name_H-M   'P 1'
#
loop_
_entity.id
_entity.type
_entity.pdbx_description
1 polymer ?
#
loop_
_entity_poly.entity_id
_entity_poly.type
_entity_poly.pdbx_seq_one_letter_code
_entity_poly.pdbx_strand_id
1 'polypeptide(L)'
;MNTDTGHCGACDAACPAGASCNSGVCECATGEVNCGDACADLSSDPQNCGACGRACAAGADCVSGVCSCPAGTVDCGDVCADLASDPGNCGACGNACPQNGSCNAGVCECPQNQVNCGDVCAD
;
A
#
# COMPACT_ATOMS: atom_id res chain seq x y z
N MET A 1 -11.77 -30.94 -15.61
CA MET A 1 -12.70 -29.96 -16.18
C MET A 1 -13.64 -29.39 -15.12
N ASN A 2 -14.44 -30.18 -14.39
CA ASN A 2 -15.41 -29.58 -13.44
C ASN A 2 -14.86 -29.30 -12.03
N THR A 3 -13.62 -29.72 -11.76
CA THR A 3 -12.89 -29.50 -10.50
C THR A 3 -11.42 -29.17 -10.74
N ASP A 4 -11.03 -28.94 -12.00
CA ASP A 4 -9.67 -28.60 -12.38
C ASP A 4 -9.59 -27.08 -12.47
N THR A 5 -8.78 -26.45 -11.63
CA THR A 5 -8.61 -25.00 -11.59
C THR A 5 -7.93 -24.44 -12.84
N GLY A 6 -7.23 -25.25 -13.64
CA GLY A 6 -6.66 -24.79 -14.91
C GLY A 6 -7.64 -24.81 -16.09
N HIS A 7 -8.75 -25.54 -15.97
CA HIS A 7 -9.71 -25.77 -17.05
C HIS A 7 -11.13 -25.90 -16.48
N CYS A 8 -11.58 -24.89 -15.73
CA CYS A 8 -12.81 -24.93 -14.96
C CYS A 8 -14.03 -24.62 -15.83
N GLY A 9 -14.80 -25.67 -16.18
CA GLY A 9 -16.01 -25.55 -17.01
C GLY A 9 -15.76 -25.47 -18.52
N ALA A 10 -14.58 -25.04 -18.96
CA ALA A 10 -14.13 -25.06 -20.35
C ALA A 10 -12.59 -25.21 -20.47
N CYS A 11 -12.09 -25.55 -21.66
CA CYS A 11 -10.65 -25.50 -21.94
C CYS A 11 -10.14 -24.06 -21.82
N ASP A 12 -8.93 -23.89 -21.27
CA ASP A 12 -8.27 -22.61 -21.02
C ASP A 12 -9.03 -21.63 -20.11
N ALA A 13 -10.09 -22.09 -19.43
CA ALA A 13 -10.81 -21.34 -18.40
C ALA A 13 -10.15 -21.56 -17.02
N ALA A 14 -8.97 -20.99 -16.83
CA ALA A 14 -8.30 -21.06 -15.54
C ALA A 14 -9.00 -20.17 -14.50
N CYS A 15 -9.11 -20.68 -13.27
CA CYS A 15 -9.59 -19.91 -12.14
C CYS A 15 -8.54 -18.88 -11.68
N PRO A 16 -8.98 -17.73 -11.15
CA PRO A 16 -8.07 -16.76 -10.56
C PRO A 16 -7.33 -17.35 -9.36
N ALA A 17 -6.21 -16.75 -8.98
CA ALA A 17 -5.43 -17.20 -7.84
C ALA A 17 -6.31 -17.22 -6.57
N GLY A 18 -6.25 -18.31 -5.79
CA GLY A 18 -7.05 -18.49 -4.58
C GLY A 18 -8.48 -19.02 -4.81
N ALA A 19 -9.00 -19.02 -6.04
CA ALA A 19 -10.29 -19.63 -6.33
C ALA A 19 -10.22 -21.15 -6.43
N SER A 20 -11.32 -21.79 -6.05
CA SER A 20 -11.57 -23.21 -6.26
C SER A 20 -12.48 -23.43 -7.46
N CYS A 21 -12.30 -24.54 -8.17
CA CYS A 21 -13.22 -24.94 -9.24
C CYS A 21 -14.28 -25.88 -8.67
N ASN A 22 -15.53 -25.42 -8.60
CA ASN A 22 -16.66 -26.22 -8.14
C ASN A 22 -17.69 -26.35 -9.27
N SER A 23 -17.93 -27.58 -9.70
CA SER A 23 -18.95 -27.88 -10.73
C SER A 23 -18.77 -27.08 -12.03
N GLY A 24 -17.52 -26.76 -12.39
CA GLY A 24 -17.18 -25.95 -13.57
C GLY A 24 -17.30 -24.44 -13.39
N VAL A 25 -17.44 -23.96 -12.15
CA VAL A 25 -17.47 -22.53 -11.80
C VAL A 25 -16.31 -22.21 -10.86
N CYS A 26 -15.62 -21.10 -11.10
CA CYS A 26 -14.58 -20.61 -10.21
C CYS A 26 -15.21 -19.82 -9.05
N GLU A 27 -14.95 -20.24 -7.83
CA GLU A 27 -15.51 -19.66 -6.61
C GLU A 27 -14.38 -19.31 -5.64
N CYS A 28 -14.38 -18.05 -5.15
CA CYS A 28 -13.50 -17.62 -4.07
C CYS A 28 -13.95 -18.20 -2.72
N ALA A 29 -13.06 -18.22 -1.73
CA ALA A 29 -13.43 -18.67 -0.40
C ALA A 29 -14.48 -17.72 0.22
N THR A 30 -15.23 -18.23 1.20
CA THR A 30 -16.21 -17.40 1.93
C THR A 30 -15.53 -16.18 2.53
N GLY A 31 -16.05 -14.99 2.20
CA GLY A 31 -15.52 -13.71 2.67
C GLY A 31 -14.56 -13.03 1.67
N GLU A 32 -14.15 -13.73 0.62
CA GLU A 32 -13.33 -13.18 -0.45
C GLU A 32 -14.17 -12.78 -1.67
N VAL A 33 -13.63 -11.84 -2.45
CA VAL A 33 -14.22 -11.33 -3.68
C VAL A 33 -13.29 -11.64 -4.85
N ASN A 34 -13.87 -12.08 -5.98
CA ASN A 34 -13.10 -12.26 -7.21
C ASN A 34 -12.73 -10.89 -7.80
N CYS A 35 -11.45 -10.52 -7.73
CA CYS A 35 -10.90 -9.28 -8.25
C CYS A 35 -10.27 -9.44 -9.65
N GLY A 36 -10.71 -10.44 -10.42
CA GLY A 36 -10.24 -10.70 -11.78
C GLY A 36 -9.10 -11.69 -11.81
N ASP A 37 -7.92 -11.29 -11.30
CA ASP A 37 -6.70 -12.12 -11.32
C ASP A 37 -6.55 -12.98 -10.07
N ALA A 38 -7.18 -12.56 -8.97
CA ALA A 38 -7.13 -13.23 -7.68
C ALA A 38 -8.41 -13.03 -6.87
N CYS A 39 -8.66 -13.94 -5.95
CA CYS A 39 -9.59 -13.74 -4.84
C CYS A 39 -8.92 -12.87 -3.77
N ALA A 40 -9.64 -11.90 -3.24
CA ALA A 40 -9.14 -10.98 -2.21
C ALA A 40 -10.15 -10.78 -1.09
N ASP A 41 -9.68 -10.77 0.15
CA ASP A 41 -10.45 -10.32 1.31
C ASP A 41 -10.41 -8.80 1.38
N LEU A 42 -11.49 -8.15 0.94
CA LEU A 42 -11.58 -6.69 0.92
C LEU A 42 -11.54 -6.05 2.32
N SER A 43 -11.65 -6.84 3.39
CA SER A 43 -11.60 -6.32 4.76
C SER A 43 -10.18 -6.21 5.33
N SER A 44 -9.22 -6.93 4.73
CA SER A 44 -7.88 -7.11 5.29
C SER A 44 -6.74 -7.10 4.26
N ASP A 45 -7.01 -7.23 2.96
CA ASP A 45 -6.01 -7.16 1.90
C ASP A 45 -5.62 -5.69 1.61
N PRO A 46 -4.36 -5.28 1.87
CA PRO A 46 -3.90 -3.92 1.59
C PRO A 46 -3.91 -3.54 0.11
N GLN A 47 -3.94 -4.50 -0.83
CA GLN A 47 -3.99 -4.21 -2.26
C GLN A 47 -5.42 -4.10 -2.81
N ASN A 48 -6.42 -4.52 -2.02
CA ASN A 48 -7.83 -4.57 -2.42
C ASN A 48 -8.74 -4.04 -1.29
N CYS A 49 -8.31 -3.03 -0.56
CA CYS A 49 -8.94 -2.62 0.69
C CYS A 49 -10.28 -1.91 0.46
N GLY A 50 -11.37 -2.57 0.83
CA GLY A 50 -12.76 -2.13 0.65
C GLY A 50 -13.29 -2.26 -0.79
N ALA A 51 -12.42 -2.44 -1.78
CA ALA A 51 -12.76 -2.69 -3.17
C ALA A 51 -11.57 -3.28 -3.94
N CYS A 52 -11.85 -4.10 -4.95
CA CYS A 52 -10.82 -4.64 -5.84
C CYS A 52 -9.99 -3.50 -6.48
N GLY A 53 -8.66 -3.64 -6.43
CA GLY A 53 -7.71 -2.66 -6.95
C GLY A 53 -7.55 -1.38 -6.11
N ARG A 54 -8.24 -1.27 -4.97
CA ARG A 54 -8.06 -0.16 -4.03
C ARG A 54 -6.89 -0.46 -3.10
N ALA A 55 -5.68 -0.22 -3.60
CA ALA A 55 -4.48 -0.33 -2.80
C ALA A 55 -4.41 0.78 -1.74
N CYS A 56 -3.93 0.42 -0.55
CA CYS A 56 -3.58 1.38 0.49
C CYS A 56 -2.20 2.00 0.21
N ALA A 57 -1.97 3.19 0.79
CA ALA A 57 -0.65 3.83 0.78
C ALA A 57 0.43 2.87 1.29
N ALA A 58 1.66 3.04 0.81
CA ALA A 58 2.77 2.21 1.27
C ALA A 58 2.94 2.31 2.79
N GLY A 59 2.97 1.15 3.47
CA GLY A 59 3.05 1.07 4.93
C GLY A 59 1.70 1.20 5.66
N ALA A 60 0.58 1.42 4.97
CA ALA A 60 -0.75 1.34 5.55
C ALA A 60 -1.25 -0.10 5.66
N ASP A 61 -2.07 -0.35 6.67
CA ASP A 61 -2.81 -1.60 6.84
C ASP A 61 -4.24 -1.46 6.33
N CYS A 62 -4.83 -2.57 5.87
CA CYS A 62 -6.26 -2.63 5.63
C CYS A 62 -6.98 -3.16 6.88
N VAL A 63 -7.80 -2.33 7.51
CA VAL A 63 -8.55 -2.69 8.71
C VAL A 63 -10.03 -2.48 8.47
N SER A 64 -10.80 -3.58 8.42
CA SER A 64 -12.24 -3.55 8.16
C SER A 64 -12.61 -2.83 6.84
N GLY A 65 -11.77 -3.02 5.81
CA GLY A 65 -11.98 -2.42 4.48
C GLY A 65 -11.64 -0.93 4.39
N VAL A 66 -10.89 -0.42 5.37
CA VAL A 66 -10.40 0.96 5.39
C VAL A 66 -8.89 0.95 5.55
N CYS A 67 -8.20 1.66 4.66
CA CYS A 67 -6.76 1.89 4.79
C CYS A 67 -6.49 2.76 6.01
N SER A 68 -5.57 2.33 6.86
CA SER A 68 -5.14 3.08 8.04
C SER A 68 -3.63 3.06 8.14
N CYS A 69 -3.04 4.24 8.31
CA CYS A 69 -1.64 4.35 8.65
C CYS A 69 -1.39 3.88 10.10
N PRO A 70 -0.21 3.29 10.37
CA PRO A 70 0.22 2.96 11.73
C PRO A 70 0.24 4.20 12.64
N ALA A 71 0.06 3.97 13.94
CA ALA A 71 0.12 5.05 14.93
C ALA A 71 1.46 5.81 14.84
N GLY A 72 1.39 7.14 14.86
CA GLY A 72 2.57 8.01 14.72
C GLY A 72 2.92 8.36 13.27
N THR A 73 2.21 7.83 12.28
CA THR A 73 2.39 8.18 10.86
C THR A 73 1.14 8.83 10.28
N VAL A 74 1.30 9.55 9.18
CA VAL A 74 0.25 10.29 8.48
C VAL A 74 0.15 9.78 7.05
N ASP A 75 -1.08 9.63 6.57
CA ASP A 75 -1.34 9.30 5.16
C ASP A 75 -0.96 10.50 4.27
N CYS A 76 0.14 10.35 3.54
CA CYS A 76 0.62 11.33 2.56
C CYS A 76 0.22 10.96 1.13
N GLY A 77 -0.82 10.15 0.95
CA GLY A 77 -1.36 9.72 -0.33
C GLY A 77 -0.71 8.43 -0.83
N ASP A 78 0.60 8.48 -1.08
CA ASP A 78 1.35 7.32 -1.60
C ASP A 78 2.03 6.51 -0.49
N VAL A 79 2.22 7.11 0.69
CA VAL A 79 2.95 6.51 1.82
C VAL A 79 2.41 7.01 3.16
N CYS A 80 2.46 6.13 4.16
CA CYS A 80 2.34 6.54 5.56
C CYS A 80 3.69 7.07 6.05
N ALA A 81 3.79 8.38 6.26
CA ALA A 81 5.03 9.03 6.64
C ALA A 81 5.04 9.42 8.13
N ASP A 82 6.18 9.23 8.80
CA ASP A 82 6.43 9.87 10.10
C ASP A 82 6.91 11.30 9.86
N LEU A 83 6.01 12.27 10.04
CA LEU A 83 6.34 13.68 9.83
C LEU A 83 7.41 14.20 10.80
N ALA A 84 7.75 13.48 11.87
CA ALA A 84 8.79 13.89 12.81
C ALA A 84 10.20 13.47 12.37
N SER A 85 10.33 12.48 11.50
CA SER A 85 11.61 11.85 11.19
C SER A 85 11.85 11.53 9.70
N ASP A 86 10.81 11.53 8.87
CA ASP A 86 10.92 11.28 7.42
C ASP A 86 11.46 12.52 6.70
N PRO A 87 12.67 12.46 6.10
CA PRO A 87 13.24 13.57 5.35
C PRO A 87 12.45 13.93 4.08
N GLY A 88 11.60 13.04 3.54
CA GLY A 88 10.75 13.33 2.38
C GLY A 88 9.42 14.02 2.73
N ASN A 89 9.03 13.99 4.01
CA ASN A 89 7.72 14.43 4.50
C ASN A 89 7.85 15.18 5.84
N CYS A 90 8.90 15.96 6.02
CA CYS A 90 9.27 16.50 7.32
C CYS A 90 8.32 17.62 7.76
N GLY A 91 7.60 17.43 8.86
CA GLY A 91 6.61 18.38 9.39
C GLY A 91 5.30 18.46 8.60
N ALA A 92 5.31 18.10 7.32
CA ALA A 92 4.13 17.99 6.46
C ALA A 92 4.39 17.05 5.27
N CYS A 93 3.33 16.42 4.76
CA CYS A 93 3.42 15.59 3.56
C CYS A 93 4.01 16.36 2.38
N GLY A 94 4.96 15.75 1.69
CA GLY A 94 5.68 16.33 0.56
C GLY A 94 6.69 17.43 0.91
N ASN A 95 6.88 17.77 2.19
CA ASN A 95 7.92 18.69 2.61
C ASN A 95 9.27 17.97 2.72
N ALA A 96 9.93 17.79 1.58
CA ALA A 96 11.25 17.19 1.53
C ALA A 96 12.30 18.14 2.09
N CYS A 97 13.17 17.62 2.96
CA CYS A 97 14.34 18.33 3.43
C CYS A 97 15.35 18.54 2.30
N PRO A 98 16.20 19.60 2.40
CA PRO A 98 17.28 19.82 1.46
C PRO A 98 18.15 18.57 1.32
N GLN A 99 18.79 18.40 0.17
CA GLN A 99 19.77 17.34 -0.04
C GLN A 99 20.84 17.39 1.08
N ASN A 100 21.14 16.23 1.66
CA ASN A 100 21.99 16.03 2.85
C ASN A 100 21.41 16.57 4.17
N GLY A 101 20.21 17.15 4.17
CA GLY A 101 19.45 17.50 5.36
C GLY A 101 18.74 16.30 5.97
N SER A 102 18.41 16.41 7.26
CA SER A 102 17.67 15.42 8.03
C SER A 102 16.40 16.01 8.62
N CYS A 103 15.39 15.19 8.84
CA CYS A 103 14.22 15.61 9.61
C CYS A 103 14.43 15.34 11.10
N ASN A 104 14.32 16.39 11.93
CA ASN A 104 14.37 16.30 13.38
C ASN A 104 13.13 16.94 13.97
N ALA A 105 12.29 16.14 14.63
CA ALA A 105 11.05 16.60 15.26
C ALA A 105 10.15 17.46 14.33
N GLY A 106 10.12 17.11 13.04
CA GLY A 106 9.33 17.81 12.02
C GLY A 106 9.98 19.08 11.45
N VAL A 107 11.27 19.30 11.73
CA VAL A 107 12.04 20.42 11.19
C VAL A 107 13.21 19.88 10.38
N CYS A 108 13.40 20.43 9.18
CA CYS A 108 14.57 20.11 8.37
C CYS A 108 15.81 20.81 8.94
N GLU A 109 16.81 20.01 9.27
CA GLU A 109 18.08 20.45 9.83
C GLU A 109 19.22 20.08 8.89
N CYS A 110 20.15 21.01 8.68
CA CYS A 110 21.41 20.71 8.02
C CYS A 110 22.42 20.14 9.02
N PRO A 111 23.35 19.28 8.56
CA PRO A 111 24.49 18.84 9.36
C PRO A 111 25.27 20.01 9.97
N GLN A 112 26.01 19.73 11.05
CA GLN A 112 26.86 20.75 11.67
C GLN A 112 27.83 21.36 10.65
N ASN A 113 27.89 22.69 10.63
CA ASN A 113 28.69 23.52 9.72
C ASN A 113 28.15 23.68 8.29
N GLN A 114 26.90 23.28 8.01
CA GLN A 114 26.24 23.56 6.74
C GLN A 114 25.07 24.53 6.89
N VAL A 115 24.81 25.32 5.84
CA VAL A 115 23.68 26.22 5.70
C VAL A 115 22.66 25.67 4.72
N ASN A 116 21.37 25.97 4.96
CA ASN A 116 20.28 25.61 4.07
C ASN A 116 20.24 26.60 2.89
N CYS A 117 20.61 26.13 1.70
CA CYS A 117 20.58 26.89 0.44
C CYS A 117 19.24 26.73 -0.33
N GLY A 118 18.21 26.17 0.32
CA GLY A 118 16.88 25.93 -0.24
C GLY A 118 16.67 24.45 -0.59
N ASP A 119 17.46 23.93 -1.52
CA ASP A 119 17.39 22.57 -2.03
C ASP A 119 18.54 21.68 -1.56
N VAL A 120 19.59 22.26 -0.98
CA VAL A 120 20.78 21.54 -0.48
C VAL A 120 21.33 22.15 0.80
N CYS A 121 21.92 21.31 1.65
CA CYS A 121 22.81 21.74 2.72
C CYS A 121 24.25 21.83 2.19
N ALA A 122 24.84 23.02 2.27
CA ALA A 122 26.19 23.31 1.76
C ALA A 122 26.98 24.18 2.74
N ASP A 123 28.31 24.20 2.61
CA ASP A 123 29.22 24.98 3.48
C ASP A 123 29.21 26.49 3.17
#